data_AF-Q5D887-F1
#
_entry.id   AF-Q5D887-F1
#
_cell.length_a   1.000
_cell.length_b   1.000
_cell.length_c   1.000
_cell.angle_alpha   90.00
_cell.angle_beta   90.00
_cell.angle_gamma   90.00
#
_symmetry.space_group_name_H-M   'P 1'
#
loop_
_entity.id
_entity.type
_entity.pdbx_description
1 polymer ?
#
loop_
_entity_poly.entity_id
_entity_poly.type
_entity_poly.pdbx_seq_one_letter_code
_entity_poly.pdbx_strand_id
1 'polypeptide(L)'
;GDKINQMLKEQQELHKFRNFLQKVYDLGETRQEVDIAALSDDEVRTLIKNLRGGLPIATPIFDGAPEASIKELLKLVDLPESGQLKLFDGRTGDAFERPVTVGYMYMLKLNH
;
A
#
# COMPACT_ATOMS: atom_id res chain seq x y z
N GLY A 1 3.33 1.19 2.10
CA GLY A 1 4.36 1.44 3.14
C GLY A 1 5.59 0.58 2.88
N ASP A 2 5.48 -0.72 3.07
CA ASP A 2 6.63 -1.64 3.02
C ASP A 2 7.42 -1.62 1.71
N LYS A 3 6.74 -1.62 0.55
CA LYS A 3 7.42 -1.49 -0.75
C LYS A 3 8.26 -0.22 -0.87
N ILE A 4 7.72 0.92 -0.45
CA ILE A 4 8.42 2.22 -0.42
C ILE A 4 9.60 2.17 0.57
N ASN A 5 9.38 1.60 1.75
CA ASN A 5 10.40 1.42 2.78
C ASN A 5 11.54 0.51 2.29
N GLN A 6 11.23 -0.54 1.53
CA GLN A 6 12.21 -1.42 0.90
C GLN A 6 13.03 -0.66 -0.15
N MET A 7 12.38 0.05 -1.07
CA MET A 7 13.07 0.86 -2.08
C MET A 7 14.00 1.91 -1.44
N LEU A 8 13.60 2.49 -0.30
CA LEU A 8 14.45 3.42 0.47
C LEU A 8 15.69 2.73 1.05
N LYS A 9 15.53 1.54 1.63
CA LYS A 9 16.65 0.75 2.18
C LYS A 9 17.63 0.32 1.09
N GLU A 10 17.13 0.02 -0.10
CA GLU A 10 17.90 -0.33 -1.29
C GLU A 10 18.56 0.89 -1.96
N GLN A 11 18.32 2.11 -1.45
CA GLN A 11 18.86 3.36 -2.01
C GLN A 11 18.55 3.54 -3.50
N GLN A 12 17.34 3.15 -3.92
CA GLN A 12 16.92 3.29 -5.31
C GLN A 12 16.92 4.76 -5.77
N GLU A 13 17.07 4.97 -7.07
CA GLU A 13 17.10 6.31 -7.67
C GLU A 13 15.72 6.99 -7.60
N LEU A 14 15.72 8.32 -7.45
CA LEU A 14 14.50 9.10 -7.25
C LEU A 14 13.47 8.95 -8.37
N HIS A 15 13.92 8.78 -9.62
CA HIS A 15 13.03 8.57 -10.76
C HIS A 15 12.21 7.28 -10.64
N LYS A 16 12.75 6.22 -10.01
CA LYS A 16 12.02 4.96 -9.77
C LYS A 16 10.88 5.18 -8.78
N PHE A 17 11.10 6.00 -7.76
CA PHE A 17 10.06 6.40 -6.82
C PHE A 17 8.99 7.24 -7.51
N ARG A 18 9.36 8.22 -8.34
CA ARG A 18 8.38 9.03 -9.10
C ARG A 18 7.49 8.15 -9.96
N ASN A 19 8.09 7.24 -10.73
CA ASN A 19 7.36 6.30 -11.58
C ASN A 19 6.45 5.36 -10.77
N PHE A 20 6.93 4.88 -9.62
CA PHE A 20 6.14 4.03 -8.74
C PHE A 20 4.95 4.78 -8.13
N LEU A 21 5.18 5.97 -7.59
CA LEU A 21 4.13 6.80 -6.99
C LEU A 21 3.09 7.19 -8.03
N GLN A 22 3.51 7.60 -9.22
CA GLN A 22 2.59 7.94 -10.31
C GLN A 22 1.67 6.76 -10.64
N LYS A 23 2.24 5.57 -10.85
CA LYS A 23 1.45 4.34 -11.09
C LYS A 23 0.46 4.01 -9.96
N VAL A 24 0.81 4.31 -8.72
CA VAL A 24 -0.04 4.07 -7.56
C VAL A 24 -1.20 5.06 -7.51
N TYR A 25 -0.96 6.35 -7.80
CA TYR A 25 -2.00 7.37 -7.82
C TYR A 25 -2.94 7.25 -9.03
N ASP A 26 -2.43 6.75 -10.15
CA ASP A 26 -3.22 6.51 -11.38
C ASP A 26 -4.02 5.20 -11.33
N LEU A 27 -3.97 4.45 -10.24
CA LEU A 27 -4.58 3.13 -10.14
C LEU A 27 -6.10 3.22 -9.94
N GLY A 28 -6.84 2.54 -10.82
CA GLY A 28 -8.30 2.47 -10.80
C GLY A 28 -8.98 3.68 -11.43
N GLU A 29 -10.31 3.69 -11.40
CA GLU A 29 -11.11 4.84 -11.86
C GLU A 29 -11.12 5.91 -10.77
N THR A 30 -10.10 6.77 -10.78
CA THR A 30 -9.96 7.87 -9.81
C THR A 30 -10.46 9.19 -10.37
N ARG A 31 -11.08 10.02 -9.51
CA ARG A 31 -11.38 11.44 -9.80
C ARG A 31 -10.19 12.35 -9.52
N GLN A 32 -9.19 11.85 -8.83
CA GLN A 32 -8.02 12.61 -8.43
C GLN A 32 -6.98 12.55 -9.55
N GLU A 33 -6.63 13.69 -10.11
CA GLU A 33 -5.48 13.83 -11.00
C GLU A 33 -4.26 14.26 -10.17
N VAL A 34 -3.18 13.49 -10.27
CA VAL A 34 -1.92 13.77 -9.57
C VAL A 34 -0.79 13.76 -10.58
N ASP A 35 -0.02 14.84 -10.65
CA ASP A 35 1.22 14.89 -11.41
C ASP A 35 2.42 14.89 -10.47
N ILE A 36 3.06 13.73 -10.32
CA ILE A 36 4.26 13.56 -9.50
C ILE A 36 5.48 14.19 -10.19
N ALA A 37 5.48 14.40 -11.50
CA ALA A 37 6.58 15.01 -12.22
C ALA A 37 6.68 16.52 -11.95
N ALA A 38 5.53 17.19 -11.72
CA ALA A 38 5.47 18.60 -11.36
C ALA A 38 6.12 18.93 -9.99
N LEU A 39 6.26 17.94 -9.11
CA LEU A 39 6.87 18.13 -7.79
C LEU A 39 8.40 18.28 -7.88
N SER A 40 8.96 19.14 -7.04
CA SER A 40 10.42 19.24 -6.84
C SER A 40 10.99 17.99 -6.17
N ASP A 41 12.31 17.79 -6.28
CA ASP A 41 12.98 16.64 -5.68
C ASP A 41 12.85 16.61 -4.15
N ASP A 42 12.87 17.77 -3.50
CA ASP A 42 12.73 17.87 -2.03
C ASP A 42 11.30 17.57 -1.57
N GLU A 43 10.29 17.99 -2.35
CA GLU A 43 8.89 17.64 -2.10
C GLU A 43 8.66 16.14 -2.27
N VAL A 44 9.20 15.53 -3.33
CA VAL A 44 9.09 14.07 -3.53
C VAL A 44 9.78 13.31 -2.40
N ARG A 45 10.97 13.74 -1.96
CA ARG A 45 11.66 13.13 -0.81
C ARG A 45 10.82 13.24 0.47
N THR A 46 10.17 14.36 0.69
CA THR A 46 9.29 14.58 1.85
C THR A 46 8.06 13.69 1.78
N LEU A 47 7.43 13.59 0.60
CA LEU A 47 6.31 12.70 0.35
C LEU A 47 6.68 11.24 0.62
N ILE A 48 7.81 10.76 0.07
CA ILE A 48 8.29 9.39 0.29
C ILE A 48 8.50 9.10 1.78
N LYS A 49 9.08 10.05 2.54
CA LYS A 49 9.27 9.91 4.00
C LYS A 49 7.93 9.73 4.72
N ASN A 50 6.92 10.50 4.34
CA ASN A 50 5.59 10.43 4.96
C ASN A 50 4.85 9.13 4.60
N LEU A 51 4.99 8.65 3.37
CA LEU A 51 4.32 7.44 2.87
C LEU A 51 5.00 6.12 3.29
N ARG A 52 6.19 6.21 3.91
CA ARG A 52 6.95 5.05 4.40
C ARG A 52 6.13 4.20 5.38
N GLY A 53 5.36 4.82 6.26
CA GLY A 53 4.53 4.15 7.27
C GLY A 53 3.26 3.50 6.71
N GLY A 54 2.89 3.83 5.48
CA GLY A 54 1.61 3.44 4.90
C GLY A 54 1.18 4.48 3.88
N LEU A 55 0.49 4.04 2.83
CA LEU A 55 -0.19 4.96 1.91
C LEU A 55 -1.60 5.18 2.46
N PRO A 56 -1.97 6.40 2.87
CA PRO A 56 -3.36 6.69 3.20
C PRO A 56 -4.23 6.56 1.94
N ILE A 57 -5.35 5.88 2.06
CA ILE A 57 -6.31 5.67 0.96
C ILE A 57 -7.65 6.28 1.38
N ALA A 58 -8.32 6.93 0.44
CA ALA A 58 -9.66 7.45 0.62
C ALA A 58 -10.66 6.65 -0.23
N THR A 59 -11.72 6.13 0.40
CA THR A 59 -12.83 5.45 -0.29
C THR A 59 -14.14 6.17 0.06
N PRO A 60 -14.70 6.96 -0.87
CA PRO A 60 -16.00 7.62 -0.67
C PRO A 60 -17.13 6.63 -0.37
N ILE A 61 -18.14 7.07 0.39
CA ILE A 61 -19.20 6.20 0.92
C ILE A 61 -20.09 5.54 -0.15
N PHE A 62 -20.29 6.20 -1.29
CA PHE A 62 -21.14 5.71 -2.41
C PHE A 62 -20.36 5.44 -3.69
N ASP A 63 -19.04 5.65 -3.66
CA ASP A 63 -18.16 5.54 -4.82
C ASP A 63 -16.80 5.03 -4.35
N GLY A 64 -16.85 3.88 -3.66
CA GLY A 64 -15.69 3.27 -3.04
C GLY A 64 -14.79 2.57 -4.05
N ALA A 65 -13.62 2.14 -3.59
CA ALA A 65 -12.70 1.39 -4.43
C ALA A 65 -13.32 0.03 -4.83
N PRO A 66 -13.42 -0.30 -6.14
CA PRO A 66 -13.92 -1.59 -6.57
C PRO A 66 -12.91 -2.71 -6.26
N GLU A 67 -13.39 -3.95 -6.12
CA GLU A 67 -12.56 -5.11 -5.79
C GLU A 67 -11.39 -5.29 -6.78
N ALA A 68 -11.61 -5.04 -8.07
CA ALA A 68 -10.59 -5.13 -9.09
C ALA A 68 -9.40 -4.19 -8.80
N SER A 69 -9.66 -2.93 -8.43
CA SER A 69 -8.60 -1.98 -8.06
C SER A 69 -7.86 -2.38 -6.79
N ILE A 70 -8.55 -3.00 -5.82
CA ILE A 70 -7.89 -3.54 -4.62
C ILE A 70 -6.91 -4.66 -5.02
N LYS A 71 -7.33 -5.58 -5.89
CA LYS A 71 -6.48 -6.68 -6.39
C LYS A 71 -5.30 -6.17 -7.21
N GLU A 72 -5.52 -5.18 -8.08
CA GLU A 72 -4.47 -4.53 -8.85
C GLU A 72 -3.43 -3.86 -7.94
N LEU A 73 -3.88 -3.17 -6.89
CA LEU A 73 -2.97 -2.55 -5.93
C LEU A 73 -2.14 -3.59 -5.17
N LEU A 74 -2.77 -4.69 -4.72
CA LEU A 74 -2.06 -5.81 -4.08
C LEU A 74 -0.99 -6.38 -5.01
N LYS A 75 -1.34 -6.62 -6.28
CA LYS A 75 -0.43 -7.12 -7.30
C LYS A 75 0.72 -6.16 -7.57
N LEU A 76 0.46 -4.84 -7.62
CA LEU A 76 1.48 -3.81 -7.85
C LEU A 76 2.58 -3.82 -6.77
N VAL A 77 2.24 -4.23 -5.54
CA VAL A 77 3.18 -4.33 -4.42
C VAL A 77 3.62 -5.76 -4.12
N ASP A 78 3.45 -6.68 -5.08
CA ASP A 78 3.85 -8.08 -4.99
C ASP A 78 3.17 -8.86 -3.85
N LEU A 79 1.93 -8.50 -3.49
CA LEU A 79 1.11 -9.23 -2.54
C LEU A 79 0.08 -10.13 -3.25
N PRO A 80 -0.35 -11.25 -2.63
CA PRO A 80 -1.39 -12.10 -3.19
C PRO A 80 -2.70 -11.36 -3.38
N GLU A 81 -3.30 -11.49 -4.57
CA GLU A 81 -4.60 -10.88 -4.91
C GLU A 81 -5.75 -11.38 -4.02
N SER A 82 -5.58 -12.52 -3.34
CA SER A 82 -6.55 -13.03 -2.37
C SER A 82 -6.56 -12.25 -1.05
N GLY A 83 -5.53 -11.43 -0.77
CA GLY A 83 -5.31 -10.81 0.54
C GLY A 83 -4.97 -11.83 1.65
N GLN A 84 -4.64 -13.07 1.29
CA GLN A 84 -4.35 -14.15 2.22
C GLN A 84 -2.86 -14.52 2.21
N LEU A 85 -2.32 -14.83 3.39
CA LEU A 85 -0.94 -15.24 3.60
C LEU A 85 -0.88 -16.57 4.37
N LYS A 86 0.24 -17.29 4.21
CA LYS A 86 0.54 -18.46 5.04
C LYS A 86 1.00 -17.96 6.41
N LEU A 87 0.31 -18.35 7.46
CA LEU A 87 0.67 -18.04 8.84
C LEU A 87 1.24 -19.27 9.55
N PHE A 88 1.91 -19.01 10.67
CA PHE A 88 2.48 -20.02 11.56
C PHE A 88 1.97 -19.78 12.99
N ASP A 89 1.66 -20.83 13.73
CA ASP A 89 1.27 -20.75 15.13
C ASP A 89 2.46 -20.26 15.97
N GLY A 90 2.27 -19.16 16.71
CA GLY A 90 3.32 -18.58 17.56
C GLY A 90 3.70 -19.43 18.77
N ARG A 91 2.92 -20.47 19.11
CA ARG A 91 3.20 -21.40 20.22
C ARG A 91 4.00 -22.62 19.76
N THR A 92 3.66 -23.20 18.61
CA THR A 92 4.28 -24.46 18.13
C THR A 92 5.26 -24.25 16.97
N GLY A 93 5.09 -23.18 16.18
CA GLY A 93 5.81 -22.95 14.93
C GLY A 93 5.21 -23.65 13.72
N ASP A 94 4.12 -24.42 13.89
CA ASP A 94 3.49 -25.15 12.80
C ASP A 94 2.73 -24.20 11.87
N ALA A 95 2.73 -24.52 10.57
CA ALA A 95 2.02 -23.73 9.59
C ALA A 95 0.50 -24.04 9.64
N PHE A 96 -0.35 -23.02 9.57
CA PHE A 96 -1.81 -23.23 9.49
C PHE A 96 -2.18 -24.02 8.22
N GLU A 97 -3.18 -24.89 8.30
CA GLU A 97 -3.60 -25.74 7.18
C GLU A 97 -4.01 -24.94 5.93
N ARG A 98 -4.70 -23.81 6.13
CA ARG A 98 -5.21 -22.95 5.07
C ARG A 98 -4.59 -21.55 5.15
N PRO A 99 -4.45 -20.84 4.02
CA PRO A 99 -4.05 -19.44 4.04
C PRO A 99 -5.11 -18.60 4.76
N VAL A 100 -4.66 -17.53 5.42
CA VAL A 100 -5.48 -16.69 6.29
C VAL A 100 -5.46 -15.27 5.77
N THR A 101 -6.61 -14.59 5.76
CA THR A 101 -6.69 -13.17 5.40
C THR A 101 -5.99 -12.32 6.46
N VAL A 102 -5.02 -11.51 6.05
CA VAL A 102 -4.25 -10.64 6.94
C VAL A 102 -4.19 -9.25 6.31
N GLY A 103 -4.34 -8.23 7.14
CA GLY A 103 -4.27 -6.85 6.68
C GLY A 103 -4.32 -5.87 7.85
N TYR A 104 -4.42 -4.59 7.51
CA TYR A 104 -4.54 -3.51 8.48
C TYR A 104 -6.02 -3.12 8.61
N MET A 105 -6.56 -3.23 9.82
CA MET A 105 -7.88 -2.74 10.17
C MET A 105 -7.74 -1.56 11.12
N TYR A 106 -8.40 -0.44 10.80
CA TYR A 106 -8.44 0.70 11.70
C TYR A 106 -9.39 0.40 12.88
N MET A 107 -8.87 0.51 14.10
CA MET A 107 -9.59 0.14 15.32
C MET A 107 -9.72 1.35 16.25
N LEU A 108 -10.89 1.52 16.84
CA LEU A 108 -11.14 2.50 17.90
C LEU A 108 -11.34 1.79 19.23
N LYS A 109 -10.68 2.29 20.27
CA LYS A 109 -10.93 1.87 21.66
C LYS A 109 -12.00 2.79 22.25
N LEU A 110 -13.15 2.23 22.60
CA LEU A 110 -14.24 2.97 23.23
C LEU A 110 -13.93 3.22 24.72
N ASN A 111 -14.40 4.36 25.23
CA ASN A 111 -14.37 4.65 26.66
C ASN A 111 -15.54 3.90 27.31
N HIS A 112 -15.24 2.82 28.04
CA HIS A 112 -16.24 1.96 28.69
C HIS A 112 -16.84 2.62 29.92
#